data_AF-A0A1Y5DUY8-F1
#
_entry.id   AF-A0A1Y5DUY8-F1
#
_cell.length_a   1.000
_cell.length_b   1.000
_cell.length_c   1.000
_cell.angle_alpha   90.00
_cell.angle_beta   90.00
_cell.angle_gamma   90.00
#
_symmetry.space_group_name_H-M   'P 1'
#
loop_
_entity.id
_entity.type
_entity.pdbx_description
1 polymer ?
#
loop_
_entity_poly.entity_id
_entity_poly.type
_entity_poly.pdbx_seq_one_letter_code
_entity_poly.pdbx_strand_id
1 'polypeptide(L)'
;MIRGLYTAATGMNAQQHQIDVTSNNIANVNTYAYKRDRAEFADLLYESLSFTAGKTSESTRNPTGLHVGMGVRLTGIQKEFLQGNLKETGNELDLAIEGKGFFKITLPSGEEAFTRNGAFKLDDEGAMVNGAGYRLDPEIIIPTTVIDVSISENGLVTALNPQTGATETFGTITITTFINPSGLAPTGTSLYTETEASGAGVEGNPGDDALGKLKQGSLESSNVKLVNEMVDLITAQRAYESNSKAISATDEMLDIVNRLKR
;
A
#
# COMPACT_ATOMS: atom_id res chain seq x y z
N MET A 1 -38.03 8.36 -0.45
CA MET A 1 -37.68 7.48 0.69
C MET A 1 -36.74 6.36 0.28
N ILE A 2 -37.10 5.48 -0.67
CA ILE A 2 -36.23 4.37 -1.13
C ILE A 2 -34.85 4.85 -1.65
N ARG A 3 -34.80 5.96 -2.40
CA ARG A 3 -33.53 6.53 -2.87
C ARG A 3 -32.60 6.98 -1.74
N GLY A 4 -33.15 7.60 -0.70
CA GLY A 4 -32.39 8.01 0.48
C GLY A 4 -31.78 6.82 1.22
N LEU A 5 -32.49 5.69 1.26
CA LEU A 5 -31.96 4.43 1.81
C LEU A 5 -30.78 3.91 0.98
N TYR A 6 -30.86 3.94 -0.36
CA TYR A 6 -29.74 3.51 -1.21
C TYR A 6 -28.50 4.42 -1.09
N THR A 7 -28.70 5.75 -1.04
CA THR A 7 -27.59 6.70 -0.82
C THR A 7 -26.96 6.51 0.56
N ALA A 8 -27.77 6.31 1.60
CA ALA A 8 -27.26 6.04 2.95
C ALA A 8 -26.56 4.67 3.06
N ALA A 9 -27.08 3.64 2.39
CA ALA A 9 -26.48 2.30 2.36
C ALA A 9 -25.14 2.28 1.62
N THR A 10 -25.04 2.96 0.46
CA THR A 10 -23.78 3.09 -0.28
C THR A 10 -22.74 3.88 0.52
N GLY A 11 -23.16 4.95 1.20
CA GLY A 11 -22.31 5.68 2.15
C GLY A 11 -21.85 4.80 3.31
N MET A 12 -22.73 3.97 3.89
CA MET A 12 -22.40 3.06 4.98
C MET A 12 -21.36 2.00 4.54
N ASN A 13 -21.55 1.37 3.38
CA ASN A 13 -20.59 0.40 2.83
C ASN A 13 -19.23 1.06 2.55
N ALA A 14 -19.21 2.29 2.04
CA ALA A 14 -17.97 3.03 1.83
C ALA A 14 -17.21 3.29 3.15
N GLN A 15 -17.94 3.70 4.21
CA GLN A 15 -17.32 3.88 5.53
C GLN A 15 -16.85 2.56 6.14
N GLN A 16 -17.55 1.45 5.91
CA GLN A 16 -17.09 0.13 6.34
C GLN A 16 -15.74 -0.24 5.69
N HIS A 17 -15.61 -0.05 4.37
CA HIS A 17 -14.32 -0.27 3.70
C HIS A 17 -13.22 0.67 4.20
N GLN A 18 -13.54 1.93 4.49
CA GLN A 18 -12.58 2.86 5.11
C GLN A 18 -12.11 2.35 6.48
N ILE A 19 -13.04 1.83 7.30
CA ILE A 19 -12.72 1.23 8.61
C ILE A 19 -11.83 0.00 8.43
N ASP A 20 -12.12 -0.87 7.47
CA ASP A 20 -11.32 -2.07 7.21
C ASP A 20 -9.88 -1.72 6.78
N VAL A 21 -9.74 -0.76 5.87
CA VAL A 21 -8.43 -0.30 5.37
C VAL A 21 -7.61 0.38 6.47
N THR A 22 -8.21 1.31 7.22
CA THR A 22 -7.52 1.99 8.34
C THR A 22 -7.16 1.01 9.46
N SER A 23 -8.03 0.05 9.76
CA SER A 23 -7.75 -1.01 10.74
C SER A 23 -6.56 -1.88 10.30
N ASN A 24 -6.48 -2.22 9.01
CA ASN A 24 -5.35 -2.96 8.46
C ASN A 24 -4.04 -2.16 8.57
N ASN A 25 -4.07 -0.87 8.25
CA ASN A 25 -2.92 0.02 8.40
C ASN A 25 -2.44 0.09 9.87
N ILE A 26 -3.36 0.26 10.82
CA ILE A 26 -3.06 0.30 12.25
C ILE A 26 -2.39 -1.00 12.70
N ALA A 27 -2.93 -2.15 12.28
CA ALA A 27 -2.37 -3.46 12.61
C ALA A 27 -0.94 -3.63 12.09
N ASN A 28 -0.64 -3.08 10.90
CA ASN A 28 0.66 -3.18 10.25
C ASN A 28 1.63 -2.01 10.53
N VAL A 29 1.38 -1.21 11.57
CA VAL A 29 2.25 -0.07 11.92
C VAL A 29 3.67 -0.50 12.31
N ASN A 30 3.82 -1.70 12.88
CA ASN A 30 5.12 -2.25 13.29
C ASN A 30 5.72 -3.22 12.26
N THR A 31 5.00 -3.48 11.16
CA THR A 31 5.50 -4.36 10.09
C THR A 31 6.56 -3.62 9.28
N TYR A 32 7.75 -4.18 9.19
CA TYR A 32 8.83 -3.62 8.38
C TYR A 32 8.41 -3.54 6.92
N ALA A 33 8.79 -2.43 6.28
CA ALA A 33 8.54 -2.16 4.88
C ALA A 33 7.06 -2.19 4.43
N TYR A 34 6.12 -2.14 5.39
CA TYR A 34 4.70 -2.05 5.06
C TYR A 34 4.38 -0.69 4.43
N LYS A 35 3.56 -0.73 3.37
CA LYS A 35 3.05 0.44 2.66
C LYS A 35 1.57 0.57 2.94
N ARG A 36 1.16 1.73 3.44
CA ARG A 36 -0.21 2.04 3.80
C ARG A 36 -1.15 1.88 2.61
N ASP A 37 -2.31 1.34 2.90
CA ASP A 37 -3.42 1.23 1.96
C ASP A 37 -4.30 2.47 2.07
N ARG A 38 -4.71 3.02 0.92
CA ARG A 38 -5.66 4.13 0.82
C ARG A 38 -6.87 3.69 0.01
N ALA A 39 -8.05 3.80 0.62
CA ALA A 39 -9.31 3.61 -0.09
C ALA A 39 -9.61 4.85 -0.96
N GLU A 40 -9.95 4.64 -2.23
CA GLU A 40 -10.36 5.70 -3.14
C GLU A 40 -11.84 5.56 -3.45
N PHE A 41 -12.59 6.64 -3.24
CA PHE A 41 -14.02 6.68 -3.48
C PHE A 41 -14.34 7.57 -4.67
N ALA A 42 -15.36 7.19 -5.43
CA ALA A 42 -15.96 8.01 -6.47
C ALA A 42 -17.46 8.16 -6.23
N ASP A 43 -18.01 9.29 -6.66
CA ASP A 43 -19.45 9.47 -6.70
C ASP A 43 -20.09 8.56 -7.76
N LEU A 44 -21.35 8.22 -7.53
CA LEU A 44 -22.17 7.48 -8.49
C LEU A 44 -22.84 8.45 -9.48
N LEU A 45 -23.35 7.88 -10.57
CA LEU A 45 -24.08 8.61 -11.61
C LEU A 45 -25.17 9.52 -11.02
N TYR A 46 -25.40 10.64 -11.70
CA TYR A 46 -26.43 11.61 -11.32
C TYR A 46 -27.70 11.35 -12.13
N GLU A 47 -28.84 11.32 -11.45
CA GLU A 47 -30.15 11.29 -12.12
C GLU A 47 -30.62 12.72 -12.37
N SER A 48 -30.96 13.04 -13.63
CA SER A 48 -31.58 14.32 -13.96
C SER A 48 -33.09 14.23 -13.71
N LEU A 49 -33.58 14.98 -12.73
CA LEU A 49 -34.99 15.07 -12.39
C LEU A 49 -35.77 16.05 -13.29
N SER A 50 -35.06 16.91 -14.02
CA SER A 50 -35.64 17.80 -15.01
C SER A 50 -34.68 17.91 -16.19
N PHE A 51 -35.07 17.36 -17.34
CA PHE A 51 -34.37 17.65 -18.58
C PHE A 51 -34.55 19.14 -18.88
N THR A 52 -33.47 19.79 -19.29
CA THR A 52 -33.41 21.13 -19.88
C THR A 52 -33.30 22.29 -18.90
N ALA A 53 -32.12 22.94 -18.89
CA ALA A 53 -32.03 24.39 -18.79
C ALA A 53 -32.82 24.98 -19.98
N GLY A 54 -34.12 25.18 -19.78
CA GLY A 54 -35.08 25.55 -20.83
C GLY A 54 -35.94 26.75 -20.43
N LYS A 55 -36.63 27.34 -21.42
CA LYS A 55 -37.62 28.42 -21.17
C LYS A 55 -38.76 27.88 -20.31
N THR A 56 -38.97 28.47 -19.14
CA THR A 56 -40.15 28.23 -18.28
C THR A 56 -41.32 29.16 -18.64
N SER A 57 -41.05 30.26 -19.36
CA SER A 57 -42.04 31.18 -19.95
C SER A 57 -41.42 31.93 -21.14
N GLU A 58 -42.17 32.83 -21.82
CA GLU A 58 -41.65 33.68 -22.92
C GLU A 58 -40.42 34.50 -22.51
N SER A 59 -40.36 34.97 -21.25
CA SER A 59 -39.27 35.83 -20.71
C SER A 59 -38.37 35.15 -19.67
N THR A 60 -38.68 33.93 -19.21
CA THR A 60 -37.96 33.27 -18.11
C THR A 60 -37.33 31.96 -18.59
N ARG A 61 -36.03 31.79 -18.31
CA ARG A 61 -35.30 30.53 -18.48
C ARG A 61 -34.91 30.01 -17.12
N ASN A 62 -35.07 28.70 -16.90
CA ASN A 62 -34.50 28.05 -15.73
C ASN A 62 -33.00 27.79 -15.99
N PRO A 63 -32.09 28.43 -15.24
CA PRO A 63 -30.65 28.32 -15.51
C PRO A 63 -30.02 27.05 -14.94
N THR A 64 -30.70 26.32 -14.04
CA THR A 64 -30.13 25.17 -13.33
C THR A 64 -30.89 23.89 -13.62
N GLY A 65 -30.17 22.86 -14.05
CA GLY A 65 -30.68 21.49 -14.10
C GLY A 65 -30.78 20.91 -12.69
N LEU A 66 -31.84 20.14 -12.43
CA LEU A 66 -32.00 19.44 -11.16
C LEU A 66 -31.35 18.05 -11.26
N HIS A 67 -30.20 17.89 -10.63
CA HIS A 67 -29.44 16.63 -10.60
C HIS A 67 -29.36 16.12 -9.17
N VAL A 68 -29.60 14.83 -8.99
CA VAL A 68 -29.48 14.15 -7.69
C VAL A 68 -28.47 13.02 -7.82
N GLY A 69 -27.43 13.05 -6.98
CA GLY A 69 -26.40 12.02 -6.95
C GLY A 69 -26.90 10.72 -6.34
N MET A 70 -26.47 9.58 -6.89
CA MET A 70 -26.92 8.25 -6.43
C MET A 70 -26.08 7.66 -5.29
N GLY A 71 -25.13 8.42 -4.72
CA GLY A 71 -24.29 7.98 -3.61
C GLY A 71 -22.83 7.83 -4.00
N VAL A 72 -22.12 6.92 -3.34
CA VAL A 72 -20.66 6.74 -3.47
C VAL A 72 -20.32 5.27 -3.69
N ARG A 73 -19.20 4.98 -4.34
CA ARG A 73 -18.61 3.63 -4.39
C ARG A 73 -17.12 3.64 -4.13
N LEU A 74 -16.60 2.51 -3.69
CA LEU A 74 -15.16 2.25 -3.67
C LEU A 74 -14.68 2.00 -5.11
N THR A 75 -13.73 2.81 -5.56
CA THR A 75 -13.07 2.68 -6.87
C THR A 75 -11.93 1.67 -6.80
N GLY A 76 -11.20 1.68 -5.68
CA GLY A 76 -10.09 0.75 -5.44
C GLY A 76 -9.41 1.02 -4.11
N ILE A 77 -8.51 0.12 -3.74
CA ILE A 77 -7.60 0.27 -2.61
C ILE A 77 -6.20 0.30 -3.20
N GLN A 78 -5.48 1.41 -3.02
CA GLN A 78 -4.14 1.59 -3.56
C GLN A 78 -3.11 1.64 -2.45
N LYS A 79 -1.95 1.01 -2.70
CA LYS A 79 -0.78 1.14 -1.83
C LYS A 79 -0.04 2.43 -2.11
N GLU A 80 0.33 3.14 -1.05
CA GLU A 80 1.19 4.30 -1.16
C GLU A 80 2.65 3.94 -0.89
N PHE A 81 3.45 3.96 -1.95
CA PHE A 81 4.89 3.68 -1.90
C PHE A 81 5.73 4.88 -1.47
N LEU A 82 5.31 5.55 -0.41
CA LEU A 82 6.13 6.56 0.26
C LEU A 82 7.15 5.86 1.18
N GLN A 83 8.34 6.45 1.30
CA GLN A 83 9.38 5.95 2.19
C GLN A 83 8.97 6.14 3.65
N GLY A 84 9.11 5.09 4.45
CA GLY A 84 8.92 5.12 5.90
C GLY A 84 10.18 5.60 6.63
N ASN A 85 10.12 5.63 7.96
CA ASN A 85 11.29 5.96 8.76
C ASN A 85 12.31 4.81 8.72
N LEU A 86 13.58 5.15 8.54
CA LEU A 86 14.68 4.18 8.66
C LEU A 86 15.01 3.98 10.13
N LYS A 87 14.94 2.74 10.62
CA LYS A 87 15.29 2.38 11.99
C LYS A 87 16.59 1.58 11.98
N GLU A 88 17.59 2.07 12.68
CA GLU A 88 18.85 1.34 12.87
C GLU A 88 18.61 0.14 13.80
N THR A 89 19.02 -1.04 13.33
CA THR A 89 18.90 -2.31 14.06
C THR A 89 20.25 -2.80 14.58
N GLY A 90 21.35 -2.36 13.96
CA GLY A 90 22.71 -2.78 14.30
C GLY A 90 23.07 -4.19 13.81
N ASN A 91 22.19 -4.85 13.04
CA ASN A 91 22.47 -6.15 12.42
C ASN A 91 23.10 -5.96 11.04
N GLU A 92 24.21 -6.62 10.75
CA GLU A 92 24.97 -6.46 9.50
C GLU A 92 24.17 -6.84 8.24
N LEU A 93 23.26 -7.79 8.36
CA LEU A 93 22.45 -8.30 7.24
C LEU A 93 21.13 -7.55 7.04
N ASP A 94 20.81 -6.61 7.94
CA ASP A 94 19.63 -5.77 7.79
C ASP A 94 19.95 -4.63 6.82
N LEU A 95 19.16 -4.57 5.75
CA LEU A 95 19.32 -3.59 4.68
C LEU A 95 18.07 -2.74 4.54
N ALA A 96 18.28 -1.43 4.35
CA ALA A 96 17.21 -0.53 3.96
C ALA A 96 17.56 0.17 2.65
N ILE A 97 16.54 0.41 1.82
CA ILE A 97 16.67 1.19 0.60
C ILE A 97 16.27 2.63 0.92
N GLU A 98 17.22 3.56 0.79
CA GLU A 98 16.96 5.00 0.84
C GLU A 98 16.65 5.52 -0.57
N GLY A 99 15.43 6.02 -0.80
CA GLY A 99 14.96 6.40 -2.13
C GLY A 99 14.04 5.36 -2.76
N LYS A 100 14.03 5.24 -4.09
CA LYS A 100 13.16 4.32 -4.85
C LYS A 100 13.87 3.01 -5.16
N GLY A 101 13.14 1.91 -5.24
CA GLY A 101 13.70 0.57 -5.47
C GLY A 101 13.05 -0.51 -4.62
N PHE A 102 13.21 -1.76 -5.05
CA PHE A 102 12.80 -2.98 -4.37
C PHE A 102 13.91 -4.01 -4.47
N PHE A 103 14.04 -4.85 -3.46
CA PHE A 103 14.83 -6.08 -3.53
C PHE A 103 14.06 -7.11 -4.35
N LYS A 104 14.75 -7.79 -5.25
CA LYS A 104 14.21 -8.92 -5.99
C LYS A 104 14.49 -10.21 -5.24
N ILE A 105 13.48 -11.05 -5.08
CA ILE A 105 13.55 -12.35 -4.43
C ILE A 105 12.97 -13.42 -5.36
N THR A 106 13.50 -14.63 -5.26
CA THR A 106 12.99 -15.77 -6.02
C THR A 106 12.08 -16.61 -5.12
N LEU A 107 10.83 -16.80 -5.51
CA LEU A 107 9.90 -17.71 -4.83
C LEU A 107 10.30 -19.17 -5.06
N PRO A 108 9.83 -20.11 -4.21
CA PRO A 108 10.05 -21.54 -4.42
C PRO A 108 9.46 -22.07 -5.74
N SER A 109 8.50 -21.35 -6.33
CA SER A 109 7.94 -21.65 -7.66
C SER A 109 8.89 -21.28 -8.81
N GLY A 110 9.96 -20.53 -8.55
CA GLY A 110 10.83 -19.94 -9.56
C GLY A 110 10.32 -18.59 -10.10
N GLU A 111 9.19 -18.08 -9.59
CA GLU A 111 8.71 -16.74 -9.93
C GLU A 111 9.49 -15.67 -9.16
N GLU A 112 9.60 -14.49 -9.76
CA GLU A 112 10.22 -13.32 -9.12
C GLU A 112 9.19 -12.56 -8.29
N ALA A 113 9.58 -12.16 -7.09
CA ALA A 113 8.85 -11.21 -6.27
C ALA A 113 9.74 -10.07 -5.82
N PHE A 114 9.11 -8.96 -5.47
CA PHE A 114 9.74 -7.73 -5.08
C PHE A 114 9.38 -7.42 -3.65
N THR A 115 10.34 -6.95 -2.86
CA THR A 115 10.11 -6.58 -1.47
C THR A 115 10.91 -5.35 -1.10
N ARG A 116 10.36 -4.59 -0.16
CA ARG A 116 11.06 -3.50 0.52
C ARG A 116 11.65 -3.94 1.86
N ASN A 117 11.28 -5.12 2.32
CA ASN A 117 11.75 -5.66 3.58
C ASN A 117 13.16 -6.24 3.38
N GLY A 118 14.17 -5.58 3.95
CA GLY A 118 15.54 -6.05 3.92
C GLY A 118 16.00 -6.73 5.20
N ALA A 119 15.08 -7.32 5.97
CA ALA A 119 15.42 -8.22 7.08
C ALA A 119 15.89 -9.58 6.54
N PHE A 120 17.13 -9.62 6.05
CA PHE A 120 17.77 -10.82 5.50
C PHE A 120 18.53 -11.61 6.57
N LYS A 121 18.68 -12.90 6.31
CA LYS A 121 19.42 -13.88 7.10
C LYS A 121 20.21 -14.77 6.16
N LEU A 122 21.17 -15.53 6.70
CA LEU A 122 21.90 -16.53 5.94
C LEU A 122 21.25 -17.90 6.16
N ASP A 123 21.15 -18.70 5.10
CA ASP A 123 20.80 -20.13 5.19
C ASP A 123 22.03 -21.01 5.45
N ASP A 124 21.84 -22.33 5.55
CA ASP A 124 22.90 -23.31 5.85
C ASP A 124 23.95 -23.37 4.72
N GLU A 125 23.57 -23.00 3.50
CA GLU A 125 24.45 -22.88 2.34
C GLU A 125 25.18 -21.52 2.27
N GLY A 126 24.83 -20.57 3.16
CA GLY A 126 25.38 -19.21 3.19
C GLY A 126 24.72 -18.25 2.20
N ALA A 127 23.60 -18.61 1.59
CA ALA A 127 22.83 -17.72 0.73
C ALA A 127 21.98 -16.74 1.55
N MET A 128 21.84 -15.51 1.05
CA MET A 128 20.96 -14.52 1.68
C MET A 128 19.48 -14.84 1.41
N VAL A 129 18.75 -15.10 2.48
CA VAL A 129 17.31 -15.39 2.47
C VAL A 129 16.52 -14.37 3.28
N ASN A 130 15.29 -14.11 2.89
CA ASN A 130 14.37 -13.31 3.70
C ASN A 130 13.84 -14.14 4.90
N GLY A 131 13.05 -13.50 5.78
CA GLY A 131 12.45 -14.19 6.94
C GLY A 131 11.52 -15.38 6.62
N ALA A 132 11.12 -15.56 5.36
CA ALA A 132 10.34 -16.70 4.88
C ALA A 132 11.19 -17.79 4.19
N GLY A 133 12.51 -17.60 4.09
CA GLY A 133 13.42 -18.54 3.42
C GLY A 133 13.55 -18.35 1.91
N TYR A 134 13.05 -17.24 1.35
CA TYR A 134 13.19 -16.94 -0.08
C TYR A 134 14.52 -16.24 -0.36
N ARG A 135 15.22 -16.70 -1.39
CA ARG A 135 16.56 -16.20 -1.75
C ARG A 135 16.47 -14.84 -2.44
N LEU A 136 17.45 -13.99 -2.15
CA LEU A 136 17.70 -12.74 -2.86
C LEU A 136 18.24 -13.04 -4.27
N ASP A 137 17.81 -12.27 -5.26
CA ASP A 137 18.32 -12.34 -6.64
C ASP A 137 18.98 -11.00 -7.02
N PRO A 138 20.25 -10.97 -7.47
CA PRO A 138 21.18 -12.09 -7.70
C PRO A 138 21.56 -12.84 -6.42
N GLU A 139 21.74 -14.17 -6.55
CA GLU A 139 22.12 -15.03 -5.43
C GLU A 139 23.51 -14.65 -4.91
N ILE A 140 23.57 -14.24 -3.64
CA ILE A 140 24.81 -13.90 -2.94
C ILE A 140 25.05 -14.96 -1.89
N ILE A 141 26.14 -15.70 -2.07
CA ILE A 141 26.59 -16.77 -1.17
C ILE A 141 27.76 -16.23 -0.36
N ILE A 142 27.56 -16.06 0.94
CA ILE A 142 28.58 -15.65 1.90
C ILE A 142 29.01 -16.91 2.67
N PRO A 143 30.25 -17.40 2.46
CA PRO A 143 30.74 -18.55 3.20
C PRO A 143 30.78 -18.27 4.70
N THR A 144 30.43 -19.26 5.52
CA THR A 144 30.43 -19.15 7.01
C THR A 144 31.83 -18.96 7.61
N THR A 145 32.88 -19.04 6.79
CA THR A 145 34.28 -18.82 7.20
C THR A 145 34.67 -17.35 7.29
N VAL A 146 33.83 -16.43 6.79
CA VAL A 146 34.14 -15.01 6.68
C VAL A 146 33.59 -14.26 7.90
N ILE A 147 34.30 -13.21 8.34
CA ILE A 147 33.92 -12.37 9.49
C ILE A 147 33.64 -10.96 8.97
N ASP A 148 32.79 -10.19 9.64
CA ASP A 148 32.45 -8.80 9.35
C ASP A 148 31.95 -8.58 7.91
N VAL A 149 30.66 -8.84 7.68
CA VAL A 149 30.03 -8.57 6.38
C VAL A 149 29.77 -7.08 6.27
N SER A 150 30.35 -6.43 5.28
CA SER A 150 30.13 -5.02 4.98
C SER A 150 29.48 -4.85 3.61
N ILE A 151 28.35 -4.15 3.60
CA ILE A 151 27.56 -3.89 2.39
C ILE A 151 27.65 -2.39 2.11
N SER A 152 28.29 -2.05 0.99
CA SER A 152 28.47 -0.67 0.56
C SER A 152 27.16 -0.04 0.05
N GLU A 153 27.09 1.29 -0.01
CA GLU A 153 25.90 2.02 -0.49
C GLU A 153 25.48 1.65 -1.92
N ASN A 154 26.43 1.19 -2.72
CA ASN A 154 26.25 0.72 -4.10
C ASN A 154 25.83 -0.76 -4.19
N GLY A 155 25.53 -1.40 -3.06
CA GLY A 155 25.14 -2.80 -2.96
C GLY A 155 26.26 -3.82 -3.09
N LEU A 156 27.51 -3.38 -3.15
CA LEU A 156 28.65 -4.30 -3.19
C LEU A 156 28.81 -4.97 -1.82
N VAL A 157 28.66 -6.30 -1.79
CA VAL A 157 28.80 -7.12 -0.59
C VAL A 157 30.26 -7.57 -0.48
N THR A 158 30.90 -7.12 0.59
CA THR A 158 32.26 -7.52 0.95
C THR A 158 32.26 -8.20 2.29
N ALA A 159 33.19 -9.12 2.51
CA ALA A 159 33.42 -9.64 3.85
C ALA A 159 34.91 -9.95 4.05
N LEU A 160 35.37 -9.90 5.30
CA LEU A 160 36.78 -10.04 5.65
C LEU A 160 37.14 -11.52 5.88
N ASN A 161 38.04 -12.05 5.05
CA ASN A 161 38.52 -13.41 5.26
C ASN A 161 39.55 -13.45 6.41
N PRO A 162 39.30 -14.20 7.51
CA PRO A 162 40.19 -14.22 8.66
C PRO A 162 41.54 -14.89 8.41
N GLN A 163 41.68 -15.65 7.32
CA GLN A 163 42.90 -16.40 7.00
C GLN A 163 43.90 -15.56 6.19
N THR A 164 43.40 -14.63 5.37
CA THR A 164 44.22 -13.79 4.49
C THR A 164 44.25 -12.33 4.93
N GLY A 165 43.31 -11.91 5.80
CA GLY A 165 43.13 -10.51 6.19
C GLY A 165 42.71 -9.61 5.02
N ALA A 166 42.33 -10.20 3.88
CA ALA A 166 41.90 -9.49 2.68
C ALA A 166 40.36 -9.43 2.64
N THR A 167 39.85 -8.30 2.18
CA THR A 167 38.43 -8.11 1.89
C THR A 167 38.10 -8.77 0.56
N GLU A 168 37.22 -9.77 0.58
CA GLU A 168 36.73 -10.45 -0.61
C GLU A 168 35.33 -9.91 -0.99
N THR A 169 35.06 -9.80 -2.29
CA THR A 169 33.78 -9.33 -2.83
C THR A 169 32.93 -10.54 -3.25
N PHE A 170 31.71 -10.64 -2.71
CA PHE A 170 30.79 -11.76 -2.92
C PHE A 170 29.70 -11.48 -3.95
N GLY A 171 29.57 -10.22 -4.39
CA GLY A 171 28.61 -9.81 -5.42
C GLY A 171 28.07 -8.41 -5.19
N THR A 172 27.10 -8.02 -6.01
CA THR A 172 26.39 -6.75 -5.88
C THR A 172 24.90 -7.01 -5.81
N ILE A 173 24.25 -6.47 -4.78
CA ILE A 173 22.80 -6.46 -4.64
C ILE A 173 22.25 -5.43 -5.62
N THR A 174 21.43 -5.87 -6.56
CA THR A 174 20.68 -4.98 -7.46
C THR A 174 19.35 -4.60 -6.85
N ILE A 175 18.83 -3.44 -7.25
CA ILE A 175 17.47 -3.03 -6.91
C ILE A 175 16.66 -2.81 -8.18
N THR A 176 15.38 -3.17 -8.11
CA THR A 176 14.43 -3.02 -9.21
C THR A 176 13.53 -1.83 -8.96
N THR A 177 13.32 -1.00 -9.97
CA THR A 177 12.29 0.05 -9.93
C THR A 177 11.20 -0.20 -10.96
N PHE A 178 10.02 0.34 -10.68
CA PHE A 178 8.87 0.26 -11.56
C PHE A 178 8.41 1.66 -11.94
N ILE A 179 7.90 1.81 -13.15
CA ILE A 179 7.28 3.07 -13.61
C ILE A 179 6.06 3.38 -12.73
N ASN A 180 5.26 2.35 -12.42
CA ASN A 180 4.08 2.47 -11.57
C ASN A 180 4.08 1.44 -10.43
N PRO A 181 4.64 1.77 -9.25
CA PRO A 181 4.63 0.88 -8.09
C PRO A 181 3.23 0.50 -7.62
N SER A 182 2.22 1.37 -7.80
CA SER A 182 0.84 1.10 -7.40
C SER A 182 0.17 -0.02 -8.20
N GLY A 183 0.74 -0.40 -9.35
CA GLY A 183 0.27 -1.53 -10.15
C GLY A 183 0.75 -2.90 -9.65
N LEU A 184 1.68 -2.95 -8.68
CA LEU A 184 2.20 -4.20 -8.16
C LEU A 184 1.13 -4.96 -7.36
N ALA A 185 1.05 -6.27 -7.55
CA ALA A 185 0.11 -7.12 -6.84
C ALA A 185 0.71 -7.62 -5.51
N PRO A 186 0.09 -7.35 -4.34
CA PRO A 186 0.58 -7.84 -3.07
C PRO A 186 0.29 -9.35 -2.91
N THR A 187 1.33 -10.15 -2.71
CA THR A 187 1.21 -11.62 -2.50
C THR A 187 1.28 -12.01 -1.00
N GLY A 188 1.36 -11.01 -0.11
CA GLY A 188 1.48 -11.19 1.34
C GLY A 188 2.92 -11.12 1.81
N THR A 189 3.15 -11.08 3.13
CA THR A 189 4.51 -10.99 3.75
C THR A 189 5.37 -9.82 3.21
N SER A 190 4.73 -8.70 2.85
CA SER A 190 5.38 -7.54 2.20
C SER A 190 6.03 -7.84 0.84
N LEU A 191 5.55 -8.88 0.15
CA LEU A 191 5.97 -9.27 -1.21
C LEU A 191 5.00 -8.74 -2.26
N TYR A 192 5.56 -8.39 -3.40
CA TYR A 192 4.89 -7.81 -4.55
C TYR A 192 5.26 -8.59 -5.81
N THR A 193 4.30 -8.83 -6.70
CA THR A 193 4.56 -9.41 -8.03
C THR A 193 4.28 -8.38 -9.11
N GLU A 194 5.02 -8.50 -10.22
CA GLU A 194 4.84 -7.64 -11.38
C GLU A 194 3.48 -7.89 -12.03
N THR A 195 2.85 -6.82 -12.53
CA THR A 195 1.64 -6.91 -13.36
C THR A 195 1.81 -6.07 -14.62
N GLU A 196 0.92 -6.25 -15.60
CA GLU A 196 0.89 -5.37 -16.79
C GLU A 196 0.75 -3.88 -16.43
N ALA A 197 0.12 -3.56 -15.30
CA ALA A 197 -0.11 -2.19 -14.86
C ALA A 197 1.09 -1.56 -14.12
N SER A 198 2.03 -2.36 -13.60
CA SER A 198 3.27 -1.84 -13.00
C SER A 198 4.32 -1.47 -14.05
N GLY A 199 4.23 -2.10 -15.23
CA GLY A 199 5.29 -2.11 -16.23
C GLY A 199 6.44 -3.02 -15.85
N ALA A 200 7.38 -3.22 -16.78
CA ALA A 200 8.56 -4.03 -16.57
C ALA A 200 9.48 -3.43 -15.49
N GLY A 201 9.99 -4.29 -14.62
CA GLY A 201 11.02 -3.92 -13.65
C GLY A 201 12.31 -3.49 -14.35
N VAL A 202 12.84 -2.32 -13.97
CA VAL A 202 14.17 -1.87 -14.39
C VAL A 202 15.14 -2.15 -13.25
N GLU A 203 16.03 -3.11 -13.47
CA GLU A 203 17.09 -3.47 -12.54
C GLU A 203 18.32 -2.59 -12.75
N GLY A 204 18.94 -2.20 -11.63
CA GLY A 204 20.21 -1.49 -11.65
C GLY A 204 20.92 -1.56 -10.31
N ASN A 205 22.14 -1.02 -10.29
CA ASN A 205 22.92 -0.92 -9.07
C ASN A 205 22.37 0.21 -8.18
N PRO A 206 22.30 0.01 -6.86
CA PRO A 206 21.98 1.07 -5.93
C PRO A 206 22.87 2.30 -6.12
N GLY A 207 22.26 3.49 -6.12
CA GLY A 207 22.97 4.77 -6.28
C GLY A 207 23.24 5.22 -7.72
N ASP A 208 23.01 4.37 -8.73
CA ASP A 208 23.08 4.76 -10.15
C ASP A 208 21.72 5.26 -10.67
N ASP A 209 21.70 6.16 -11.66
CA ASP A 209 20.53 6.50 -12.50
C ASP A 209 19.19 6.76 -11.75
N ALA A 210 19.24 7.50 -10.64
CA ALA A 210 18.10 7.85 -9.77
C ALA A 210 17.50 6.67 -8.96
N LEU A 211 18.21 5.55 -8.89
CA LEU A 211 17.94 4.45 -7.97
C LEU A 211 18.33 4.82 -6.53
N GLY A 212 17.64 4.20 -5.57
CA GLY A 212 17.93 4.38 -4.16
C GLY A 212 19.30 3.86 -3.76
N LYS A 213 19.80 4.32 -2.62
CA LYS A 213 21.03 3.82 -1.99
C LYS A 213 20.70 2.74 -0.97
N LEU A 214 21.63 1.83 -0.73
CA LEU A 214 21.50 0.88 0.38
C LEU A 214 22.13 1.45 1.64
N LYS A 215 21.43 1.29 2.76
CA LYS A 215 21.95 1.58 4.10
C LYS A 215 21.97 0.27 4.89
N GLN A 216 23.17 -0.15 5.25
CA GLN A 216 23.41 -1.31 6.11
C GLN A 216 23.02 -1.03 7.56
N GLY A 217 22.64 -2.06 8.30
CA GLY A 217 22.32 -1.97 9.74
C GLY A 217 21.00 -1.28 10.03
N SER A 218 20.14 -1.14 9.01
CA SER A 218 18.90 -0.39 9.08
C SER A 218 17.76 -1.14 8.40
N LEU A 219 16.55 -1.01 8.95
CA LEU A 219 15.32 -1.49 8.33
C LEU A 219 14.36 -0.33 8.07
N GLU A 220 13.64 -0.41 6.95
CA GLU A 220 12.55 0.53 6.67
C GLU A 220 11.33 0.18 7.54
N SER A 221 10.84 1.14 8.32
CA SER A 221 9.60 1.00 9.09
C SER A 221 8.38 1.22 8.19
N SER A 222 7.20 0.82 8.68
CA SER A 222 5.94 1.17 8.05
C SER A 222 5.82 2.68 7.81
N ASN A 223 5.23 3.09 6.69
CA ASN A 223 4.92 4.51 6.43
C ASN A 223 3.58 4.96 7.06
N VAL A 224 2.96 4.09 7.86
CA VAL A 224 1.72 4.36 8.59
C VAL A 224 1.98 5.29 9.78
N LYS A 225 1.21 6.37 9.87
CA LYS A 225 1.20 7.27 11.03
C LYS A 225 0.01 6.94 11.93
N LEU A 226 0.26 6.21 13.03
CA LEU A 226 -0.78 5.70 13.92
C LEU A 226 -1.80 6.77 14.36
N VAL A 227 -1.33 7.97 14.72
CA VAL A 227 -2.21 9.06 15.16
C VAL A 227 -3.18 9.48 14.05
N ASN A 228 -2.71 9.58 12.81
CA ASN A 228 -3.55 9.95 11.67
C ASN A 228 -4.57 8.85 11.37
N GLU A 229 -4.14 7.59 11.33
CA GLU A 229 -5.06 6.46 11.08
C GLU A 229 -6.13 6.34 12.18
N MET A 230 -5.79 6.61 13.45
CA MET A 230 -6.79 6.60 14.52
C MET A 230 -7.81 7.73 14.37
N VAL A 231 -7.40 8.93 13.92
CA VAL A 231 -8.33 10.02 13.62
C VAL A 231 -9.24 9.63 12.45
N ASP A 232 -8.66 9.08 11.38
CA ASP A 232 -9.41 8.62 10.20
C ASP A 232 -10.39 7.49 10.56
N LEU A 233 -9.99 6.56 11.42
CA LEU A 233 -10.87 5.50 11.94
C LEU A 233 -12.05 6.08 12.72
N ILE A 234 -11.80 7.03 13.63
CA ILE A 234 -12.87 7.67 14.42
C ILE A 234 -13.82 8.45 13.52
N THR A 235 -13.30 9.18 12.53
CA THR A 235 -14.15 9.92 11.59
C THR A 235 -14.99 8.99 10.72
N ALA A 236 -14.43 7.88 10.24
CA ALA A 236 -15.15 6.85 9.49
C ALA A 236 -16.23 6.18 10.34
N GLN A 237 -15.94 5.85 11.61
CA GLN A 237 -16.93 5.31 12.55
C GLN A 237 -18.08 6.29 12.79
N ARG A 238 -17.79 7.58 13.03
CA ARG A 238 -18.83 8.62 13.18
C ARG A 238 -19.66 8.80 11.92
N ALA A 239 -19.04 8.72 10.74
CA ALA A 239 -19.75 8.77 9.47
C ALA A 239 -20.65 7.54 9.27
N TYR A 240 -20.20 6.34 9.64
CA TYR A 240 -21.00 5.12 9.64
C TYR A 240 -22.20 5.24 10.58
N GLU A 241 -21.99 5.70 11.83
CA GLU A 241 -23.06 5.95 12.81
C GLU A 241 -24.09 6.97 12.28
N SER A 242 -23.63 8.04 11.64
CA SER A 242 -24.48 9.06 11.03
C SER A 242 -25.35 8.48 9.91
N ASN A 243 -24.77 7.69 9.01
CA ASN A 243 -25.50 7.00 7.95
C ASN A 243 -26.52 6.00 8.51
N SER A 244 -26.19 5.28 9.58
CA SER A 244 -27.14 4.39 10.27
C SER A 244 -28.34 5.15 10.83
N LYS A 245 -28.11 6.30 11.46
CA LYS A 245 -29.20 7.14 11.99
C LYS A 245 -30.10 7.67 10.88
N ALA A 246 -29.54 8.01 9.71
CA ALA A 246 -30.32 8.42 8.55
C ALA A 246 -31.24 7.29 8.02
N ILE A 247 -30.76 6.04 8.04
CA ILE A 247 -31.57 4.86 7.71
C ILE A 247 -32.69 4.67 8.73
N SER A 248 -32.37 4.71 10.03
CA SER A 248 -33.38 4.59 11.10
C SER A 248 -34.46 5.68 11.02
N ALA A 249 -34.08 6.93 10.78
CA ALA A 249 -35.04 8.03 10.59
C ALA A 249 -35.94 7.82 9.36
N THR A 250 -35.40 7.22 8.30
CA THR A 250 -36.20 6.88 7.11
C THR A 250 -37.16 5.72 7.40
N ASP A 251 -36.73 4.74 8.20
CA ASP A 251 -37.57 3.61 8.63
C ASP A 251 -38.73 4.08 9.54
N GLU A 252 -38.45 4.97 10.48
CA GLU A 252 -39.47 5.63 11.32
C GLU A 252 -40.49 6.39 10.46
N MET A 253 -40.05 7.10 9.42
CA MET A 253 -40.97 7.77 8.48
C MET A 253 -41.82 6.77 7.68
N LEU A 254 -41.25 5.62 7.27
CA LEU A 254 -42.01 4.57 6.59
C LEU A 254 -43.05 3.94 7.51
N ASP A 255 -42.73 3.73 8.79
CA ASP A 255 -43.69 3.24 9.78
C ASP A 255 -44.84 4.24 10.00
N ILE A 256 -44.56 5.55 10.10
CA ILE A 256 -45.60 6.59 10.16
C ILE A 256 -46.50 6.52 8.93
N VAL A 257 -45.93 6.40 7.72
CA VAL A 257 -46.70 6.30 6.47
C VAL A 257 -47.57 5.03 6.45
N ASN A 258 -47.07 3.89 6.91
CA ASN A 258 -47.85 2.66 7.00
C ASN A 258 -49.03 2.80 7.97
N ARG A 259 -48.85 3.52 9.09
CA ARG A 259 -49.91 3.78 10.07
C ARG A 259 -50.97 4.77 9.59
N LEU A 260 -50.65 5.63 8.60
CA LEU A 260 -51.63 6.54 7.97
C LEU A 260 -52.65 5.81 7.09
N LYS A 261 -52.37 4.58 6.66
CA LYS A 261 -53.33 3.74 5.93
C LYS A 261 -54.30 3.08 6.93
N ARG A 262 -55.28 3.85 7.43
CA ARG A 262 -56.44 3.34 8.18
C ARG A 262 -57.73 3.81 7.53
#